data_AF-A0AAA9S7J1-F1
#
_entry.id   AF-A0AAA9S7J1-F1
#
_cell.length_a   1.000
_cell.length_b   1.000
_cell.length_c   1.000
_cell.angle_alpha   90.00
_cell.angle_beta   90.00
_cell.angle_gamma   90.00
#
_symmetry.space_group_name_H-M   'P 1'
#
loop_
_entity.id
_entity.type
_entity.pdbx_description
1 polymer ?
#
loop_
_entity_poly.entity_id
_entity_poly.type
_entity_poly.pdbx_seq_one_letter_code
_entity_poly.pdbx_strand_id
1 'polypeptide(L)'
;CKFLQDFFLLHSCISRGNLHAGLQPLGSLRSVLVIVPDNLTCLLRNLYACQEATVRTGHGTTDWFQIGKGVRQGCILSPCLFNLYAEYIMRNTGLEEAQAGIKIARRNINNLRYADDTTLMAESEELKSLLMKVKEKSEKVGLKLNTQKTKIMASGPITSW
;
A
#
# COMPACT_ATOMS: atom_id res chain seq x y z
N CYS A 1 -15.34 -14.18 -13.99
CA CYS A 1 -14.16 -13.60 -13.32
C CYS A 1 -14.58 -12.44 -12.42
N LYS A 2 -14.00 -12.37 -11.22
CA LYS A 2 -14.21 -11.26 -10.27
C LYS A 2 -12.91 -10.45 -10.15
N PHE A 3 -13.06 -9.13 -10.05
CA PHE A 3 -11.98 -8.15 -9.94
C PHE A 3 -12.22 -7.31 -8.69
N LEU A 4 -11.17 -6.94 -7.99
CA LEU A 4 -11.22 -5.98 -6.90
C LEU A 4 -10.29 -4.84 -7.22
N GLN A 5 -10.79 -3.62 -7.34
CA GLN A 5 -9.93 -2.43 -7.47
C GLN A 5 -9.83 -1.72 -6.13
N ASP A 6 -8.61 -1.63 -5.60
CA ASP A 6 -8.27 -0.98 -4.34
C ASP A 6 -7.40 0.24 -4.60
N PHE A 7 -7.79 1.36 -4.00
CA PHE A 7 -6.95 2.55 -3.84
C PHE A 7 -6.24 2.45 -2.50
N PHE A 8 -4.92 2.22 -2.51
CA PHE A 8 -4.14 2.26 -1.28
C PHE A 8 -4.09 3.70 -0.76
N LEU A 9 -4.61 3.94 0.44
CA LEU A 9 -4.49 5.22 1.14
C LEU A 9 -3.06 5.39 1.67
N LEU A 10 -2.16 5.85 0.82
CA LEU A 10 -0.81 6.28 1.24
C LEU A 10 -0.52 7.74 0.87
N HIS A 11 -1.31 8.31 -0.05
CA HIS A 11 -1.17 9.69 -0.49
C HIS A 11 -1.75 10.73 0.50
N SER A 12 -2.58 10.29 1.45
CA SER A 12 -3.17 11.18 2.45
C SER A 12 -2.41 11.11 3.77
N CYS A 13 -1.46 12.03 3.96
CA CYS A 13 -1.07 12.45 5.30
C CYS A 13 -2.33 12.99 5.99
N ILE A 14 -2.78 12.32 7.05
CA ILE A 14 -3.45 12.85 8.26
C ILE A 14 -4.17 11.69 8.95
N SER A 15 -3.63 11.26 10.09
CA SER A 15 -4.44 10.91 11.26
C SER A 15 -3.57 11.04 12.51
N ARG A 16 -4.06 11.80 13.50
CA ARG A 16 -3.46 11.93 14.84
C ARG A 16 -3.68 10.61 15.57
N GLY A 17 -2.64 9.78 15.66
CA GLY A 17 -2.69 8.53 16.41
C GLY A 17 -1.48 7.63 16.18
N ASN A 18 -0.62 7.57 17.18
CA ASN A 18 0.48 6.62 17.39
C ASN A 18 1.62 6.62 16.36
N LEU A 19 2.61 7.48 16.64
CA LEU A 19 3.87 7.69 15.92
C LEU A 19 4.84 6.49 15.99
N HIS A 20 4.65 5.53 16.89
CA HIS A 20 5.53 4.36 16.95
C HIS A 20 5.41 3.44 15.73
N ALA A 21 4.24 3.38 15.06
CA ALA A 21 3.97 2.37 14.03
C ALA A 21 4.22 2.82 12.58
N GLY A 22 4.37 4.12 12.31
CA GLY A 22 4.48 4.67 10.94
C GLY A 22 5.85 4.48 10.30
N LEU A 23 6.92 4.49 11.11
CA LEU A 23 8.32 4.30 10.68
C LEU A 23 8.96 3.04 11.32
N GLN A 24 8.24 2.31 12.18
CA GLN A 24 8.64 0.96 12.59
C GLN A 24 8.92 0.00 11.41
N PRO A 25 8.23 0.10 10.24
CA PRO A 25 8.61 -0.72 9.11
C PRO A 25 9.89 -0.27 8.39
N LEU A 26 10.56 0.83 8.74
CA LEU A 26 11.97 1.04 8.33
C LEU A 26 12.93 0.09 9.05
N GLY A 27 12.57 -0.41 10.23
CA GLY A 27 13.23 -1.55 10.87
C GLY A 27 12.88 -2.87 10.17
N SER A 28 11.62 -3.03 9.72
CA SER A 28 11.18 -4.18 8.91
C SER A 28 11.65 -4.12 7.45
N LEU A 29 12.06 -2.96 6.95
CA LEU A 29 12.65 -2.80 5.62
C LEU A 29 14.03 -3.45 5.58
N ARG A 30 14.67 -3.80 6.70
CA ARG A 30 15.95 -4.52 6.68
C ARG A 30 15.90 -5.81 5.86
N SER A 31 14.73 -6.44 5.71
CA SER A 31 14.53 -7.61 4.84
C SER A 31 14.18 -7.29 3.37
N VAL A 32 13.72 -6.08 3.06
CA VAL A 32 13.41 -5.61 1.67
C VAL A 32 14.59 -4.85 1.06
N LEU A 33 15.31 -4.19 1.95
CA LEU A 33 16.36 -3.24 1.72
C LEU A 33 17.73 -3.91 1.95
N VAL A 34 17.79 -5.25 1.89
CA VAL A 34 19.03 -6.05 1.98
C VAL A 34 20.03 -5.64 0.89
N ILE A 35 19.55 -5.02 -0.19
CA ILE A 35 20.36 -4.58 -1.33
C ILE A 35 20.74 -3.09 -1.22
N VAL A 36 20.15 -2.30 -0.30
CA VAL A 36 20.46 -0.87 -0.23
C VAL A 36 21.55 -0.61 0.82
N PRO A 37 22.61 0.13 0.45
CA PRO A 37 23.67 0.51 1.38
C PRO A 37 23.13 1.20 2.65
N ASP A 38 23.71 0.86 3.81
CA ASP A 38 23.30 1.38 5.13
C ASP A 38 23.31 2.90 5.22
N ASN A 39 24.23 3.56 4.51
CA ASN A 39 24.31 5.02 4.43
C ASN A 39 23.07 5.63 3.76
N LEU A 40 22.52 4.98 2.73
CA LEU A 40 21.30 5.45 2.06
C LEU A 40 20.06 5.17 2.93
N THR A 41 20.02 4.05 3.65
CA THR A 41 18.99 3.77 4.67
C THR A 41 18.99 4.83 5.76
N CYS A 42 20.17 5.22 6.24
CA CYS A 42 20.34 6.28 7.24
C CYS A 42 19.85 7.63 6.71
N LEU A 43 20.22 7.98 5.48
CA LEU A 43 19.78 9.22 4.82
C LEU A 43 18.25 9.28 4.71
N LEU A 44 17.63 8.18 4.24
CA LEU A 44 16.17 8.08 4.14
C LEU A 44 15.50 8.20 5.51
N ARG A 45 16.03 7.53 6.54
CA ARG A 45 15.52 7.63 7.90
C ARG A 45 15.58 9.06 8.42
N ASN A 46 16.69 9.76 8.21
CA ASN A 46 16.86 11.14 8.63
C ASN A 46 15.94 12.09 7.85
N LEU A 47 15.72 11.84 6.56
CA LEU A 47 14.79 12.63 5.75
C LEU A 47 13.34 12.47 6.21
N TYR A 48 12.97 11.30 6.73
CA TYR A 48 11.62 11.02 7.25
C TYR A 48 11.45 11.18 8.76
N ALA A 49 12.52 11.46 9.51
CA ALA A 49 12.46 11.71 10.95
C ALA A 49 11.95 13.13 11.26
N CYS A 50 11.21 13.26 12.37
CA CYS A 50 10.81 14.54 12.98
C CYS A 50 10.22 15.56 12.00
N GLN A 51 9.43 15.10 11.02
CA GLN A 51 8.85 15.99 10.02
C GLN A 51 7.71 16.79 10.61
N GLU A 52 7.68 18.09 10.32
CA GLU A 52 6.55 18.98 10.64
C GLU A 52 5.95 19.53 9.36
N ALA A 53 4.63 19.76 9.37
CA ALA A 53 3.89 20.41 8.31
C ALA A 53 2.94 21.46 8.88
N THR A 54 2.55 22.39 8.02
CA THR A 54 1.43 23.29 8.23
C THR A 54 0.57 23.32 6.97
N VAL A 55 -0.73 23.58 7.12
CA VAL A 55 -1.67 23.69 6.01
C VAL A 55 -1.99 25.17 5.78
N ARG A 56 -1.74 25.65 4.56
CA ARG A 56 -2.19 26.98 4.14
C ARG A 56 -3.60 26.90 3.59
N THR A 57 -4.52 27.60 4.22
CA THR A 57 -5.93 27.70 3.82
C THR A 57 -6.27 29.13 3.38
N GLY A 58 -7.47 29.34 2.84
CA GLY A 58 -7.97 30.69 2.55
C GLY A 58 -8.15 31.58 3.79
N HIS A 59 -8.17 30.99 4.99
CA HIS A 59 -8.34 31.69 6.27
C HIS A 59 -7.01 31.89 7.01
N GLY A 60 -5.87 31.55 6.39
CA GLY A 60 -4.55 31.62 6.99
C GLY A 60 -3.84 30.25 7.08
N THR A 61 -2.67 30.26 7.71
CA THR A 61 -1.81 29.10 7.89
C THR A 61 -2.08 28.47 9.26
N THR A 62 -2.22 27.14 9.32
CA THR A 62 -2.43 26.44 10.60
C THR A 62 -1.15 26.42 11.45
N ASP A 63 -1.26 26.05 12.72
CA ASP A 63 -0.08 25.70 13.52
C ASP A 63 0.69 24.54 12.89
N TRP A 64 1.98 24.47 13.22
CA TRP A 64 2.83 23.34 12.88
C TRP A 64 2.34 22.08 13.59
N PHE A 65 2.35 20.97 12.87
CA PHE A 65 2.05 19.66 13.43
C PHE A 65 3.02 18.61 12.90
N GLN A 66 3.31 17.62 13.74
CA GLN A 66 4.18 16.50 13.39
C GLN A 66 3.50 15.56 12.38
N ILE A 67 4.23 15.18 11.33
CA ILE A 67 3.77 14.22 10.33
C ILE A 67 4.00 12.80 10.86
N GLY A 68 2.90 12.08 11.12
CA GLY A 68 2.97 10.75 11.70
C GLY A 68 3.11 9.60 10.69
N LYS A 69 2.54 9.75 9.49
CA LYS A 69 2.50 8.72 8.44
C LYS A 69 2.39 9.38 7.07
N GLY A 70 2.90 8.72 6.05
CA GLY A 70 2.78 9.12 4.65
C GLY A 70 4.13 9.43 3.99
N VAL A 71 4.10 9.58 2.68
CA VAL A 71 5.23 10.02 1.88
C VAL A 71 5.10 11.51 1.56
N ARG A 72 6.22 12.24 1.39
CA ARG A 72 6.20 13.65 1.03
C ARG A 72 5.60 13.84 -0.36
N GLN A 73 4.46 14.51 -0.48
CA GLN A 73 3.93 14.88 -1.79
C GLN A 73 4.91 15.83 -2.50
N GLY A 74 5.15 15.60 -3.79
CA GLY A 74 6.11 16.37 -4.58
C GLY A 74 7.59 15.98 -4.40
N CYS A 75 7.92 15.03 -3.52
CA CYS A 75 9.28 14.49 -3.43
C CYS A 75 9.52 13.43 -4.52
N ILE A 76 10.64 13.53 -5.23
CA ILE A 76 11.04 12.61 -6.31
C ILE A 76 11.20 11.16 -5.84
N LEU A 77 11.54 10.93 -4.57
CA LEU A 77 11.74 9.60 -4.00
C LEU A 77 10.42 8.96 -3.53
N SER A 78 9.37 9.75 -3.31
CA SER A 78 8.11 9.25 -2.76
C SER A 78 7.46 8.15 -3.62
N PRO A 79 7.39 8.26 -4.96
CA PRO A 79 6.86 7.18 -5.80
C PRO A 79 7.68 5.88 -5.69
N CYS A 80 9.01 5.98 -5.64
CA CYS A 80 9.89 4.81 -5.51
C CYS A 80 9.70 4.11 -4.17
N LEU A 81 9.63 4.88 -3.08
CA LEU A 81 9.38 4.34 -1.75
C LEU A 81 8.01 3.67 -1.65
N PHE A 82 6.98 4.29 -2.25
CA PHE A 82 5.64 3.70 -2.30
C PHE A 82 5.66 2.35 -3.03
N ASN A 83 6.25 2.29 -4.22
CA ASN A 83 6.33 1.06 -5.00
C ASN A 83 7.09 -0.04 -4.26
N LEU A 84 8.17 0.31 -3.53
CA LEU A 84 8.92 -0.65 -2.71
C LEU A 84 8.05 -1.27 -1.61
N TYR A 85 7.27 -0.45 -0.90
CA TYR A 85 6.35 -0.92 0.13
C TYR A 85 5.23 -1.79 -0.45
N ALA A 86 4.63 -1.36 -1.56
CA ALA A 86 3.59 -2.13 -2.24
C ALA A 86 4.13 -3.50 -2.69
N GLU A 87 5.33 -3.54 -3.27
CA GLU A 87 5.99 -4.78 -3.67
C GLU A 87 6.26 -5.72 -2.48
N TYR A 88 6.75 -5.17 -1.37
CA TYR A 88 6.96 -5.94 -0.14
C TYR A 88 5.67 -6.60 0.34
N ILE A 89 4.57 -5.87 0.38
CA ILE A 89 3.28 -6.42 0.83
C ILE A 89 2.85 -7.55 -0.10
N MET A 90 2.92 -7.35 -1.41
CA MET A 90 2.48 -8.32 -2.42
C MET A 90 3.31 -9.60 -2.45
N ARG A 91 4.62 -9.52 -2.15
CA ARG A 91 5.45 -10.72 -2.00
C ARG A 91 5.13 -11.48 -0.71
N ASN A 92 4.87 -10.76 0.38
CA ASN A 92 4.60 -11.36 1.69
C ASN A 92 3.16 -11.87 1.88
N THR A 93 2.25 -11.55 0.96
CA THR A 93 0.90 -12.11 0.91
C THR A 93 0.85 -13.52 0.33
N GLY A 94 1.95 -14.02 -0.26
CA GLY A 94 2.02 -15.36 -0.84
C GLY A 94 1.14 -15.50 -2.08
N LEU A 95 1.00 -14.42 -2.86
CA LEU A 95 0.17 -14.41 -4.06
C LEU A 95 0.68 -15.40 -5.12
N GLU A 96 1.99 -15.59 -5.23
CA GLU A 96 2.58 -16.53 -6.20
C GLU A 96 2.23 -18.00 -5.91
N GLU A 97 2.03 -18.34 -4.63
CA GLU A 97 1.63 -19.68 -4.18
C GLU A 97 0.11 -19.86 -4.22
N ALA A 98 -0.65 -18.77 -4.31
CA ALA A 98 -2.09 -18.84 -4.41
C ALA A 98 -2.51 -19.36 -5.80
N GLN A 99 -3.33 -20.42 -5.81
CA GLN A 99 -3.98 -20.90 -7.04
C GLN A 99 -5.01 -19.89 -7.59
N ALA A 100 -5.36 -18.89 -6.79
CA ALA A 100 -6.25 -17.79 -7.15
C ALA A 100 -5.62 -16.87 -8.19
N GLY A 101 -6.40 -16.52 -9.21
CA GLY A 101 -5.97 -15.65 -10.32
C GLY A 101 -6.76 -15.95 -11.59
N ILE A 102 -6.34 -15.32 -12.69
CA ILE A 102 -6.83 -15.60 -14.04
C ILE A 102 -5.66 -16.18 -14.84
N LYS A 103 -5.89 -17.34 -15.47
CA LYS A 103 -4.85 -17.98 -16.30
C LYS A 103 -4.85 -17.38 -17.71
N ILE A 104 -3.77 -16.67 -18.05
CA ILE A 104 -3.56 -16.10 -19.38
C ILE A 104 -2.25 -16.66 -19.93
N ALA A 105 -2.30 -17.30 -21.11
CA ALA A 105 -1.13 -17.86 -21.80
C ALA A 105 -0.20 -18.69 -20.86
N ARG A 106 -0.81 -19.58 -20.06
CA ARG A 106 -0.14 -20.44 -19.04
C ARG A 106 0.46 -19.71 -17.83
N ARG A 107 0.27 -18.40 -17.70
CA ARG A 107 0.65 -17.63 -16.51
C ARG A 107 -0.58 -17.35 -15.66
N ASN A 108 -0.44 -17.50 -14.34
CA ASN A 108 -1.48 -17.09 -13.40
C ASN A 108 -1.30 -15.61 -13.07
N ILE A 109 -2.32 -14.79 -13.33
CA ILE A 109 -2.30 -13.35 -13.03
C ILE A 109 -3.35 -13.08 -11.96
N ASN A 110 -2.89 -12.70 -10.75
CA ASN A 110 -3.76 -12.45 -9.60
C ASN A 110 -3.78 -10.99 -9.15
N ASN A 111 -2.85 -10.16 -9.65
CA ASN A 111 -2.82 -8.74 -9.38
C ASN A 111 -2.31 -7.95 -10.59
N LEU A 112 -2.83 -6.73 -10.76
CA LEU A 112 -2.34 -5.68 -11.64
C LEU A 112 -2.14 -4.43 -10.80
N ARG A 113 -1.04 -3.72 -11.00
CA ARG A 113 -0.69 -2.56 -10.17
C ARG A 113 -0.22 -1.42 -11.06
N TYR A 114 -0.76 -0.23 -10.81
CA TYR A 114 -0.36 0.98 -11.50
C TYR A 114 -0.43 2.15 -10.53
N ALA A 115 0.70 2.81 -10.28
CA ALA A 115 0.80 3.83 -9.22
C ALA A 115 0.19 3.30 -7.90
N ASP A 116 -0.75 4.04 -7.30
CA ASP A 116 -1.47 3.69 -6.07
C ASP A 116 -2.66 2.74 -6.26
N ASP A 117 -3.01 2.43 -7.51
CA ASP A 117 -4.06 1.48 -7.86
C ASP A 117 -3.56 0.04 -7.85
N THR A 118 -4.25 -0.82 -7.12
CA THR A 118 -4.06 -2.26 -7.16
C THR A 118 -5.37 -2.93 -7.55
N THR A 119 -5.34 -3.74 -8.60
CA THR A 119 -6.45 -4.61 -8.97
C THR A 119 -6.11 -6.07 -8.64
N LEU A 120 -6.88 -6.70 -7.77
CA LEU A 120 -6.80 -8.15 -7.51
C LEU A 120 -7.80 -8.90 -8.39
N MET A 121 -7.45 -10.10 -8.81
CA MET A 121 -8.23 -10.88 -9.76
C MET A 121 -8.31 -12.34 -9.35
N ALA A 122 -9.49 -12.95 -9.49
CA ALA A 122 -9.68 -14.39 -9.34
C ALA A 122 -10.91 -14.87 -10.13
N GLU A 123 -10.94 -16.17 -10.46
CA GLU A 123 -12.06 -16.78 -11.17
C GLU A 123 -13.27 -17.08 -10.23
N SER A 124 -13.03 -17.36 -8.95
CA SER A 124 -14.03 -17.83 -7.97
C SER A 124 -14.15 -16.92 -6.73
N GLU A 125 -14.82 -17.40 -5.66
CA GLU A 125 -14.89 -16.76 -4.33
C GLU A 125 -13.52 -16.55 -3.65
N GLU A 126 -12.45 -17.12 -4.20
CA GLU A 126 -11.06 -16.94 -3.75
C GLU A 126 -10.63 -15.47 -3.65
N LEU A 127 -11.26 -14.57 -4.42
CA LEU A 127 -10.99 -13.12 -4.35
C LEU A 127 -11.15 -12.57 -2.92
N LYS A 128 -12.13 -13.06 -2.16
CA LYS A 128 -12.35 -12.64 -0.77
C LYS A 128 -11.19 -13.06 0.13
N SER A 129 -10.69 -14.29 -0.03
CA SER A 129 -9.52 -14.80 0.69
C SER A 129 -8.27 -13.99 0.36
N LEU A 130 -8.06 -13.68 -0.92
CA LEU A 130 -6.93 -12.87 -1.39
C LEU A 130 -6.95 -11.47 -0.78
N LEU A 131 -8.12 -10.82 -0.81
CA LEU A 131 -8.34 -9.50 -0.21
C LEU A 131 -8.05 -9.51 1.29
N MET A 132 -8.53 -10.52 2.02
CA MET A 132 -8.29 -10.63 3.46
C MET A 132 -6.79 -10.78 3.78
N LYS A 133 -6.04 -11.56 3.00
CA LYS A 133 -4.59 -11.68 3.15
C LYS A 133 -3.87 -10.36 2.89
N VAL A 134 -4.24 -9.66 1.81
CA VAL A 134 -3.67 -8.34 1.47
C VAL A 134 -3.96 -7.33 2.56
N LYS A 135 -5.20 -7.30 3.07
CA LYS A 135 -5.60 -6.44 4.19
C LYS A 135 -4.75 -6.70 5.43
N GLU A 136 -4.64 -7.95 5.87
CA GLU A 136 -3.89 -8.32 7.07
C GLU A 136 -2.40 -7.94 6.96
N LYS A 137 -1.78 -8.21 5.80
CA LYS A 137 -0.36 -7.87 5.57
C LYS A 137 -0.14 -6.37 5.45
N SER A 138 -1.08 -5.63 4.85
CA SER A 138 -1.04 -4.18 4.76
C SER A 138 -1.14 -3.53 6.15
N GLU A 139 -2.04 -4.02 7.00
CA GLU A 139 -2.25 -3.50 8.35
C GLU A 139 -0.99 -3.68 9.22
N LYS A 140 -0.27 -4.81 9.07
CA LYS A 140 1.01 -5.08 9.75
C LYS A 140 2.11 -4.06 9.43
N VAL A 141 2.06 -3.44 8.25
CA VAL A 141 3.01 -2.39 7.85
C VAL A 141 2.41 -0.98 7.96
N GLY A 142 1.28 -0.85 8.66
CA GLY A 142 0.65 0.43 8.95
C GLY A 142 -0.19 1.01 7.81
N LEU A 143 -0.49 0.23 6.77
CA LEU A 143 -1.36 0.60 5.67
C LEU A 143 -2.77 0.07 5.85
N LYS A 144 -3.75 0.88 5.48
CA LYS A 144 -5.17 0.51 5.56
C LYS A 144 -5.80 0.59 4.18
N LEU A 145 -6.54 -0.46 3.82
CA LEU A 145 -7.35 -0.46 2.61
C LEU A 145 -8.50 0.54 2.74
N ASN A 146 -8.77 1.28 1.66
CA ASN A 146 -9.89 2.19 1.60
C ASN A 146 -11.17 1.43 1.24
N THR A 147 -11.86 0.87 2.23
CA THR A 147 -13.07 0.07 2.01
C THR A 147 -14.20 0.82 1.29
N GLN A 148 -14.23 2.16 1.33
CA GLN A 148 -15.23 2.95 0.61
C GLN A 148 -14.93 2.99 -0.90
N LYS A 149 -13.64 3.08 -1.26
CA LYS A 149 -13.17 3.11 -2.65
C LYS A 149 -12.98 1.72 -3.24
N THR A 150 -12.69 0.72 -2.41
CA THR A 150 -12.60 -0.69 -2.80
C THR A 150 -13.92 -1.17 -3.41
N LYS A 151 -13.87 -1.69 -4.64
CA LYS A 151 -15.05 -2.25 -5.34
C LYS A 151 -14.75 -3.63 -5.90
N ILE A 152 -15.71 -4.54 -5.72
CA ILE A 152 -15.75 -5.83 -6.40
C ILE A 152 -16.54 -5.68 -7.69
N MET A 153 -15.95 -6.09 -8.80
CA MET A 153 -16.56 -6.12 -10.13
C MET A 153 -16.58 -7.56 -10.63
N ALA A 154 -17.59 -7.94 -11.41
CA ALA A 154 -17.67 -9.26 -12.03
C ALA A 154 -17.92 -9.11 -13.53
N SER A 155 -17.23 -9.90 -14.34
CA SER A 155 -17.46 -9.99 -15.78
C SER A 155 -18.21 -11.28 -16.10
N GLY A 156 -19.47 -11.15 -16.56
CA GLY A 156 -20.38 -12.24 -16.92
C GLY A 156 -21.81 -12.06 -16.35
N PRO A 157 -22.80 -12.86 -16.78
CA PRO A 157 -24.13 -12.85 -16.18
C PRO A 157 -24.03 -13.19 -14.70
N ILE A 158 -24.61 -12.35 -13.83
CA ILE A 158 -24.56 -12.53 -12.38
C ILE A 158 -25.57 -13.63 -12.01
N THR A 159 -25.15 -14.89 -12.04
CA THR A 159 -25.95 -15.98 -11.47
C THR A 159 -25.54 -16.21 -10.01
N SER A 160 -26.25 -15.51 -9.12
CA SER A 160 -26.32 -15.68 -7.65
C SER A 160 -25.02 -15.55 -6.83
N TRP A 161 -25.16 -14.91 -5.67
CA TRP A 161 -24.12 -14.67 -4.66
C TRP A 161 -24.09 -15.76 -3.60
#